data_AF-A0A1M4ZDP6-F1
#
_entry.id   AF-A0A1M4ZDP6-F1
#
_cell.length_a   1.000
_cell.length_b   1.000
_cell.length_c   1.000
_cell.angle_alpha   90.00
_cell.angle_beta   90.00
_cell.angle_gamma   90.00
#
_symmetry.space_group_name_H-M   'P 1'
#
loop_
_entity.id
_entity.type
_entity.pdbx_description
1 polymer ?
#
loop_
_entity_poly.entity_id
_entity_poly.type
_entity_poly.pdbx_seq_one_letter_code
_entity_poly.pdbx_strand_id
1 'polypeptide(L)'
;MLIVYRKSDKKILFNSGKSYVEPQGMSDINGKLAVIERIGGVFDDYGTFRLHDIDDAEKVDEILRYQNYVNLVFEDDIAVDYEIDYEKYEEDKIKREEQESLNKLNPSQEEILKAETEIQIITILKECELI
;
A
#
# COMPACT_ATOMS: atom_id res chain seq x y z
N MET A 1 -13.69 -10.40 -4.59
CA MET A 1 -12.65 -10.24 -3.55
C MET A 1 -13.33 -10.26 -2.18
N LEU A 2 -12.63 -10.71 -1.14
CA LEU A 2 -13.17 -10.84 0.22
C LEU A 2 -12.26 -10.05 1.17
N ILE A 3 -12.82 -9.09 1.91
CA ILE A 3 -12.09 -8.37 2.95
C ILE A 3 -12.29 -9.14 4.26
N VAL A 4 -11.19 -9.55 4.89
CA VAL A 4 -11.24 -10.14 6.24
C VAL A 4 -10.87 -9.05 7.23
N TYR A 5 -11.51 -9.02 8.39
CA TYR A 5 -11.15 -8.10 9.46
C TYR A 5 -11.10 -8.85 10.78
N ARG A 6 -10.26 -8.38 11.70
CA ARG A 6 -10.25 -8.86 13.07
C ARG A 6 -11.25 -8.06 13.89
N LYS A 7 -12.17 -8.73 14.58
CA LYS A 7 -13.26 -8.09 15.32
C LYS A 7 -12.76 -7.27 16.50
N SER A 8 -11.73 -7.76 17.21
CA SER A 8 -11.26 -7.15 18.46
C SER A 8 -10.68 -5.74 18.29
N ASP A 9 -10.00 -5.47 17.18
CA ASP A 9 -9.38 -4.18 16.90
C ASP A 9 -9.84 -3.56 15.58
N LYS A 10 -10.84 -4.17 14.93
CA LYS A 10 -11.43 -3.72 13.66
C LYS A 10 -10.42 -3.59 12.53
N LYS A 11 -9.26 -4.24 12.66
CA LYS A 11 -8.18 -4.14 11.68
C LYS A 11 -8.52 -4.91 10.44
N ILE A 12 -8.41 -4.24 9.29
CA ILE A 12 -8.59 -4.87 7.99
C ILE A 12 -7.34 -5.69 7.65
N LEU A 13 -7.59 -6.93 7.26
CA LEU A 13 -6.63 -7.92 6.84
C LEU A 13 -7.02 -8.31 5.42
N PHE A 14 -6.49 -7.58 4.45
CA PHE A 14 -6.79 -7.86 3.05
C PHE A 14 -6.34 -9.27 2.68
N ASN A 15 -7.33 -10.09 2.31
CA ASN A 15 -7.07 -11.34 1.63
C ASN A 15 -7.44 -11.13 0.16
N SER A 16 -6.43 -10.86 -0.68
CA SER A 16 -6.60 -10.72 -2.13
C SER A 16 -6.95 -12.04 -2.83
N GLY A 17 -7.44 -13.03 -2.08
CA GLY A 17 -7.57 -14.45 -2.41
C GLY A 17 -7.81 -14.72 -3.88
N LYS A 18 -6.74 -14.92 -4.64
CA LYS A 18 -6.79 -15.67 -5.88
C LYS A 18 -6.96 -17.12 -5.45
N SER A 19 -8.20 -17.60 -5.41
CA SER A 19 -8.43 -19.04 -5.52
C SER A 19 -7.95 -19.44 -6.92
N TYR A 20 -6.82 -20.13 -7.00
CA TYR A 20 -6.31 -20.65 -8.27
C TYR A 20 -7.10 -21.88 -8.75
N VAL A 21 -8.08 -22.33 -7.97
CA VAL A 21 -8.77 -23.61 -8.18
C VAL A 21 -10.19 -23.42 -8.72
N GLU A 22 -10.91 -22.34 -8.37
CA GLU A 22 -12.22 -22.01 -8.97
C GLU A 22 -12.47 -20.49 -8.97
N PRO A 23 -13.00 -19.90 -10.07
CA PRO A 23 -13.34 -18.47 -10.16
C PRO A 23 -14.63 -18.09 -9.41
N GLN A 24 -15.27 -19.04 -8.72
CA GLN A 24 -16.26 -18.71 -7.71
C GLN A 24 -15.50 -18.14 -6.50
N GLY A 25 -15.79 -16.90 -6.12
CA GLY A 25 -15.00 -16.15 -5.13
C GLY A 25 -14.67 -16.96 -3.86
N MET A 26 -13.52 -16.66 -3.24
CA MET A 26 -13.10 -17.32 -2.00
C MET A 26 -14.22 -17.26 -0.96
N SER A 27 -14.65 -18.43 -0.46
CA SER A 27 -15.67 -18.52 0.59
C SER A 27 -15.20 -17.84 1.87
N ASP A 28 -16.14 -17.37 2.69
CA ASP A 28 -15.82 -16.73 3.98
C ASP A 28 -14.91 -17.58 4.86
N ILE A 29 -15.17 -18.89 4.87
CA ILE A 29 -14.41 -19.86 5.66
C ILE A 29 -12.96 -19.87 5.17
N ASN A 30 -12.75 -20.04 3.86
CA ASN A 30 -11.40 -20.10 3.29
C ASN A 30 -10.67 -18.76 3.44
N GLY A 31 -11.39 -17.64 3.35
CA GLY A 31 -10.86 -16.31 3.58
C GLY A 31 -10.29 -16.14 4.98
N LYS A 32 -11.08 -16.51 6.00
CA LYS A 32 -10.66 -16.45 7.41
C LYS A 32 -9.52 -17.42 7.69
N LEU A 33 -9.59 -18.67 7.22
CA LEU A 33 -8.54 -19.66 7.41
C LEU A 33 -7.20 -19.20 6.83
N ALA A 34 -7.18 -18.63 5.62
CA ALA A 34 -5.96 -18.13 5.01
C ALA A 34 -5.34 -16.94 5.77
N VAL A 35 -6.13 -16.15 6.51
CA VAL A 35 -5.61 -15.10 7.40
C VAL A 35 -5.08 -15.71 8.71
N ILE A 36 -5.79 -16.68 9.28
CA ILE A 36 -5.39 -17.41 10.49
C ILE A 36 -4.06 -18.15 10.28
N GLU A 37 -3.85 -18.78 9.12
CA GLU A 37 -2.58 -19.44 8.80
C GLU A 37 -1.39 -18.47 8.80
N ARG A 38 -1.61 -17.19 8.45
CA ARG A 38 -0.55 -16.18 8.36
C ARG A 38 -0.31 -15.44 9.68
N ILE A 39 -1.37 -15.16 10.43
CA ILE A 39 -1.35 -14.22 11.56
C ILE A 39 -1.68 -14.92 12.90
N GLY A 40 -2.24 -16.13 12.86
CA GLY A 40 -2.74 -16.86 14.02
C GLY A 40 -4.11 -16.38 14.51
N GLY A 41 -4.57 -16.89 15.65
CA GLY A 41 -5.87 -16.52 16.26
C GLY A 41 -6.95 -17.58 16.09
N VAL A 42 -8.14 -17.30 16.62
CA VAL A 42 -9.30 -18.21 16.56
C VAL A 42 -10.21 -17.78 15.41
N PHE A 43 -10.88 -18.73 14.77
CA PHE A 43 -11.77 -18.46 13.63
C PHE A 43 -12.84 -17.40 13.92
N ASP A 44 -13.40 -17.41 15.12
CA ASP A 44 -14.46 -16.49 15.54
C ASP A 44 -13.98 -15.05 15.79
N ASP A 45 -12.66 -14.85 15.94
CA ASP A 45 -12.04 -13.53 16.06
C ASP A 45 -12.13 -12.74 14.75
N TYR A 46 -12.42 -13.41 13.64
CA TYR A 46 -12.41 -12.84 12.31
C TYR A 46 -13.81 -12.71 11.73
N GLY A 47 -14.07 -11.56 11.12
CA GLY A 47 -15.24 -11.29 10.29
C GLY A 47 -14.86 -11.13 8.82
N THR A 48 -15.87 -11.11 7.96
CA THR A 48 -15.71 -11.01 6.51
C THR A 48 -16.65 -9.95 5.97
N PHE A 49 -16.17 -9.20 4.96
CA PHE A 49 -16.93 -8.23 4.19
C PHE A 49 -16.78 -8.59 2.71
N ARG A 50 -17.90 -8.93 2.08
CA ARG A 50 -17.95 -9.53 0.75
C ARG A 50 -18.22 -8.45 -0.29
N LEU A 51 -17.24 -8.20 -1.16
CA LEU A 51 -17.41 -7.20 -2.22
C LEU A 51 -18.38 -7.66 -3.32
N HIS A 52 -18.65 -8.97 -3.42
CA HIS A 52 -19.62 -9.50 -4.38
C HIS A 52 -21.07 -9.34 -3.93
N ASP A 53 -21.30 -8.96 -2.67
CA ASP A 53 -22.63 -8.64 -2.16
C ASP A 53 -23.01 -7.16 -2.45
N ILE A 54 -22.07 -6.38 -3.00
CA ILE A 54 -22.30 -5.00 -3.44
C ILE A 54 -22.78 -5.05 -4.89
N ASP A 55 -24.05 -4.68 -5.12
CA ASP A 55 -24.66 -4.67 -6.46
C ASP A 55 -24.07 -3.59 -7.39
N ASP A 56 -23.45 -2.57 -6.82
CA ASP A 56 -22.87 -1.43 -7.54
C ASP A 56 -21.40 -1.69 -7.91
N ALA A 57 -21.16 -1.90 -9.21
CA ALA A 57 -19.82 -2.15 -9.73
C ALA A 57 -18.86 -0.95 -9.57
N GLU A 58 -19.36 0.29 -9.55
CA GLU A 58 -18.51 1.48 -9.37
C GLU A 58 -17.94 1.53 -7.95
N LYS A 59 -18.76 1.19 -6.95
CA LYS A 59 -18.32 1.06 -5.55
C LYS A 59 -17.28 -0.02 -5.36
N VAL A 60 -17.45 -1.16 -6.01
CA VAL A 60 -16.45 -2.26 -5.96
C VAL A 60 -15.13 -1.82 -6.58
N ASP A 61 -15.17 -1.14 -7.73
CA ASP A 61 -13.96 -0.61 -8.38
C ASP A 61 -13.26 0.45 -7.52
N GLU A 62 -14.03 1.30 -6.85
CA GLU A 62 -13.51 2.31 -5.93
C GLU A 62 -12.73 1.68 -4.77
N ILE A 63 -13.30 0.67 -4.10
CA ILE A 63 -12.63 -0.09 -3.04
C ILE A 63 -11.33 -0.73 -3.56
N LEU A 64 -11.33 -1.26 -4.78
CA LEU A 64 -10.16 -1.89 -5.38
C LEU A 64 -9.05 -0.87 -5.65
N ARG A 65 -9.40 0.33 -6.14
CA ARG A 65 -8.43 1.41 -6.39
C ARG A 65 -7.79 1.92 -5.10
N TYR A 66 -8.57 2.04 -4.03
CA TYR A 66 -8.13 2.63 -2.78
C TYR A 66 -7.94 1.59 -1.67
N GLN A 67 -7.66 0.33 -2.00
CA GLN A 67 -7.62 -0.79 -1.05
C GLN A 67 -6.88 -0.48 0.27
N ASN A 68 -5.73 0.20 0.23
CA ASN A 68 -4.93 0.48 1.44
C ASN A 68 -5.52 1.58 2.35
N TYR A 69 -6.57 2.25 1.89
CA TYR A 69 -7.22 3.40 2.52
C TYR A 69 -8.70 3.13 2.83
N VAL A 70 -9.17 1.91 2.60
CA VAL A 70 -10.52 1.48 2.98
C VAL A 70 -10.55 1.30 4.49
N ASN A 71 -11.58 1.86 5.13
CA ASN A 71 -12.01 1.59 6.49
C ASN A 71 -13.37 0.90 6.44
N LEU A 72 -13.63 -0.03 7.35
CA LEU A 72 -14.95 -0.67 7.45
C LEU A 72 -15.79 0.04 8.51
N VAL A 73 -17.06 0.21 8.23
CA VAL A 73 -18.07 0.73 9.16
C VAL A 73 -18.75 -0.46 9.83
N PHE A 74 -18.86 -0.43 11.15
CA PHE A 74 -19.32 -1.56 11.97
C PHE A 74 -20.61 -1.23 12.70
N GLU A 75 -21.58 -2.13 12.61
CA GLU A 75 -22.78 -2.19 13.46
C GLU A 75 -22.81 -3.56 14.16
N ASP A 76 -23.00 -3.59 15.48
CA ASP A 76 -23.05 -4.82 16.29
C ASP A 76 -21.89 -5.81 16.00
N ASP A 77 -20.66 -5.29 15.90
CA ASP A 77 -19.43 -6.04 15.59
C ASP A 77 -19.37 -6.72 14.20
N ILE A 78 -20.28 -6.32 13.30
CA ILE A 78 -20.33 -6.76 11.92
C ILE A 78 -20.08 -5.56 11.01
N ALA A 79 -19.17 -5.72 10.04
CA ALA A 79 -18.96 -4.72 8.99
C ALA A 79 -20.18 -4.66 8.06
N VAL A 80 -20.81 -3.49 7.98
CA VAL A 80 -22.02 -3.26 7.18
C VAL A 80 -21.77 -2.33 5.99
N ASP A 81 -20.75 -1.48 6.08
CA ASP A 81 -20.39 -0.53 5.03
C ASP A 81 -18.88 -0.26 5.02
N TYR A 82 -18.43 0.60 4.13
CA TYR A 82 -17.05 1.03 4.00
C TYR A 82 -16.95 2.55 3.85
N GLU A 83 -15.81 3.09 4.23
CA GLU A 83 -15.42 4.48 4.01
C GLU A 83 -13.99 4.50 3.47
N ILE A 84 -13.70 5.40 2.53
CA ILE A 84 -12.34 5.56 1.99
C ILE A 84 -11.74 6.83 2.57
N ASP A 85 -10.54 6.68 3.14
CA ASP A 85 -9.75 7.79 3.64
C ASP A 85 -9.00 8.48 2.48
N TYR A 86 -9.74 9.32 1.74
CA TYR A 86 -9.19 10.08 0.62
C TYR A 86 -8.16 11.13 1.07
N GLU A 87 -8.32 11.68 2.29
CA GLU A 87 -7.39 12.65 2.84
C GLU A 87 -6.00 12.02 2.98
N LYS A 88 -5.93 10.84 3.63
CA LYS A 88 -4.68 10.09 3.76
C LYS A 88 -4.11 9.66 2.42
N TYR A 89 -4.95 9.28 1.46
CA TYR A 89 -4.49 8.96 0.11
C TYR A 89 -3.79 10.14 -0.56
N GLU A 90 -4.37 11.34 -0.50
CA GLU A 90 -3.76 12.54 -1.07
C GLU A 90 -2.48 12.94 -0.31
N GLU A 91 -2.46 12.82 1.03
CA GLU A 91 -1.24 13.04 1.80
C GLU A 91 -0.09 12.11 1.39
N ASP A 92 -0.37 10.80 1.27
CA ASP A 92 0.63 9.80 0.89
C ASP A 92 1.05 9.94 -0.58
N LYS A 93 0.18 10.47 -1.43
CA LYS A 93 0.53 10.85 -2.80
C LYS A 93 1.49 12.05 -2.81
N ILE A 94 1.19 13.12 -2.07
CA ILE A 94 2.07 14.29 -1.96
C ILE A 94 3.44 13.88 -1.42
N LYS A 95 3.50 13.08 -0.35
CA LYS A 95 4.77 12.58 0.20
C LYS A 95 5.59 11.79 -0.82
N ARG A 96 4.95 10.97 -1.66
CA ARG A 96 5.62 10.24 -2.74
C ARG A 96 6.18 11.19 -3.80
N GLU A 97 5.39 12.17 -4.24
CA GLU A 97 5.81 13.18 -5.22
C GLU A 97 6.97 14.05 -4.70
N GLU A 98 6.92 14.43 -3.42
CA GLU A 98 8.00 15.15 -2.73
C GLU A 98 9.27 14.31 -2.66
N GLN A 99 9.15 13.03 -2.26
CA GLN A 99 10.29 12.12 -2.20
C GLN A 99 10.89 11.88 -3.59
N GLU A 100 10.07 11.71 -4.63
CA GLU A 100 10.54 11.61 -6.01
C GLU A 100 11.27 12.87 -6.48
N SER A 101 10.76 14.05 -6.08
CA SER A 101 11.41 15.33 -6.38
C SER A 101 12.75 15.47 -5.64
N LEU A 102 12.82 15.10 -4.36
CA LEU A 102 14.07 15.04 -3.59
C LEU A 102 15.08 14.07 -4.21
N ASN A 103 14.62 12.90 -4.65
CA ASN A 103 15.46 11.91 -5.30
C ASN A 103 16.01 12.42 -6.64
N LYS A 104 15.28 13.26 -7.37
CA LYS A 104 15.75 13.93 -8.59
C LYS A 104 16.76 15.05 -8.31
N LEU A 105 16.70 15.66 -7.13
CA LEU A 105 17.62 16.73 -6.71
C LEU A 105 18.94 16.18 -6.16
N ASN A 106 18.96 14.96 -5.65
CA ASN A 106 20.19 14.31 -5.25
C ASN A 106 21.05 14.02 -6.49
N PRO A 107 22.23 14.64 -6.62
CA PRO A 107 23.11 14.38 -7.74
C PRO A 107 23.51 12.92 -7.75
N SER A 108 23.57 12.34 -8.93
CA SER A 108 24.03 10.97 -9.12
C SER A 108 25.49 10.83 -8.68
N GLN A 109 25.91 9.62 -8.30
CA GLN A 109 27.33 9.35 -7.98
C GLN A 109 28.26 9.72 -9.14
N GLU A 110 27.80 9.63 -10.39
CA GLU A 110 28.59 10.02 -11.56
C GLU A 110 28.79 11.55 -11.64
N GLU A 111 27.75 12.34 -11.32
CA GLU A 111 27.85 13.80 -11.26
C GLU A 111 28.76 14.25 -10.12
N ILE A 112 28.69 13.59 -8.96
CA ILE A 112 29.59 13.84 -7.83
C ILE A 112 31.04 13.53 -8.24
N LEU A 113 31.28 12.37 -8.85
CA LEU A 113 32.62 11.95 -9.25
C LEU A 113 33.23 12.90 -10.30
N LYS A 114 32.42 13.37 -11.27
CA LYS A 114 32.84 14.39 -12.25
C LYS A 114 33.23 15.69 -11.57
N ALA A 115 32.42 16.19 -10.65
CA ALA A 115 32.73 17.41 -9.92
C ALA A 115 34.02 17.27 -9.09
N GLU A 116 34.24 16.13 -8.44
CA GLU A 116 35.47 15.85 -7.69
C GLU A 116 36.70 15.80 -8.60
N THR A 117 36.59 15.15 -9.77
CA THR A 117 37.69 15.11 -10.74
C THR A 117 38.00 16.48 -11.31
N GLU A 118 36.98 17.28 -11.65
CA GLU A 118 37.17 18.66 -12.12
C GLU A 118 37.88 19.52 -11.07
N ILE A 119 37.48 19.42 -9.79
CA ILE A 119 38.14 20.13 -8.69
C ILE A 119 39.62 19.71 -8.57
N GLN A 120 39.92 18.41 -8.65
CA GLN A 120 41.30 17.92 -8.60
C GLN A 120 42.13 18.45 -9.76
N ILE A 121 41.59 18.44 -10.98
CA ILE A 121 42.27 18.97 -12.16
C ILE A 121 42.57 20.46 -11.97
N ILE A 122 41.59 21.26 -11.54
CA ILE A 122 41.78 22.69 -11.28
C ILE A 122 42.86 22.92 -10.22
N THR A 123 42.87 22.10 -9.16
CA THR A 123 43.86 22.21 -8.08
C THR A 123 45.26 21.93 -8.61
N ILE A 124 45.45 20.85 -9.36
CA ILE A 124 46.75 20.50 -9.98
C ILE A 124 47.20 21.62 -10.92
N LEU A 125 46.30 22.14 -11.75
CA LEU A 125 46.65 23.19 -12.71
C LEU A 125 47.08 24.49 -12.01
N LYS A 126 46.46 24.85 -10.88
CA LYS A 126 46.90 25.96 -10.02
C LYS A 126 48.26 25.70 -9.37
N GLU A 127 48.49 24.50 -8.85
CA GLU A 127 49.78 24.12 -8.24
C GLU A 127 50.92 24.13 -9.26
N CYS A 128 50.62 23.80 -10.52
CA CYS A 128 51.56 23.87 -11.63
C CYS A 128 51.67 25.26 -12.28
N GLU A 129 50.99 26.29 -11.75
CA GLU A 129 50.95 27.66 -12.30
C GLU A 129 50.52 27.73 -13.79
N LEU A 130 49.71 26.78 -14.24
CA LEU A 130 49.19 26.72 -15.61
C LEU A 130 47.92 27.58 -15.79
N ILE A 131 47.29 27.96 -14.68
CA ILE A 131 46.18 28.92 -14.53
C ILE A 131 46.26 29.63 -13.17
#